data_AF-A0A1S1TN49-F1
#
_entry.id   AF-A0A1S1TN49-F1
#
_cell.length_a   1.000
_cell.length_b   1.000
_cell.length_c   1.000
_cell.angle_alpha   90.00
_cell.angle_beta   90.00
_cell.angle_gamma   90.00
#
_symmetry.space_group_name_H-M   'P 1'
#
loop_
_entity.id
_entity.type
_entity.pdbx_description
1 polymer ?
#
loop_
_entity_poly.entity_id
_entity_poly.type
_entity_poly.pdbx_seq_one_letter_code
_entity_poly.pdbx_strand_id
1 'polypeptide(L)'
;MTIDTCTILETLLSLEPRPTADAPKAARGVYGLVDHLGDLRYIGSTSSREQTLYERIHQRHRTGSEGMSHYFSSMYNVGRMWRDRKDTGTQVDGKYAKALRNAFVAQHCAAVWVELPDDCDIASIEREILGFAPSSAVAWNGRKATPYKEPVELVDATLEMLGWGQKERDAVERQRQRFVGSYAPAAVLATTAKLAEFQTGPFRFIGIDVETANNERASICQVGLAGVRADNSVHVWATYVDPMTDDWACSRIHGIEAEKVVGAPSFSELLPMLDALLTQSTIYQHSSFDFSAIAAACRRYGLAMPRWDWKDSLELAQRAWPELKGGAGYGLASLKQHLNLHFTHHDAGEDARACAEVVLRAEEKLRLRDGAIFASPRDVRESPSPS
;
A
#
# COMPACT_ATOMS: atom_id res chain seq x y z
N MET A 1 -28.60 -8.91 -42.49
CA MET A 1 -28.94 -7.83 -41.54
C MET A 1 -27.64 -7.22 -41.09
N THR A 2 -27.50 -5.89 -41.19
CA THR A 2 -26.37 -5.19 -40.58
C THR A 2 -26.59 -5.20 -39.08
N ILE A 3 -25.68 -5.80 -38.32
CA ILE A 3 -25.74 -5.81 -36.87
C ILE A 3 -25.25 -4.44 -36.40
N ASP A 4 -26.08 -3.70 -35.66
CA ASP A 4 -25.71 -2.41 -35.10
C ASP A 4 -24.90 -2.59 -33.81
N THR A 5 -23.60 -2.33 -33.91
CA THR A 5 -22.64 -2.53 -32.82
C THR A 5 -22.81 -1.51 -31.69
N CYS A 6 -23.34 -0.31 -31.98
CA CYS A 6 -23.67 0.68 -30.95
C CYS A 6 -24.84 0.19 -30.08
N THR A 7 -25.91 -0.32 -30.71
CA THR A 7 -27.05 -0.90 -29.99
C THR A 7 -26.62 -2.08 -29.11
N ILE A 8 -25.69 -2.94 -29.57
CA ILE A 8 -25.16 -4.03 -28.75
C ILE A 8 -24.41 -3.49 -27.53
N LEU A 9 -23.55 -2.48 -27.70
CA LEU A 9 -22.81 -1.88 -26.59
C LEU A 9 -23.75 -1.24 -25.57
N GLU A 10 -24.75 -0.47 -26.02
CA GLU A 10 -25.78 0.12 -25.14
C GLU A 10 -26.55 -0.96 -24.38
N THR A 11 -26.87 -2.07 -25.05
CA THR A 11 -27.51 -3.23 -24.42
C THR A 11 -26.61 -3.83 -23.34
N LEU A 12 -25.32 -4.08 -23.62
CA LEU A 12 -24.39 -4.61 -22.64
C LEU A 12 -24.24 -3.68 -21.41
N LEU A 13 -24.27 -2.37 -21.62
CA LEU A 13 -24.15 -1.38 -20.54
C LEU A 13 -25.41 -1.22 -19.69
N SER A 14 -26.58 -1.58 -20.22
CA SER A 14 -27.89 -1.40 -19.55
C SER A 14 -28.53 -2.69 -19.04
N LEU A 15 -28.07 -3.85 -19.52
CA LEU A 15 -28.58 -5.14 -19.07
C LEU A 15 -28.35 -5.36 -17.58
N GLU A 16 -29.36 -5.93 -16.92
CA GLU A 16 -29.23 -6.39 -15.54
C GLU A 16 -28.17 -7.52 -15.46
N PRO A 17 -27.13 -7.37 -14.61
CA PRO A 17 -26.11 -8.39 -14.45
C PRO A 17 -26.70 -9.68 -13.87
N ARG A 18 -26.32 -10.82 -14.45
CA ARG A 18 -26.80 -12.15 -14.06
C ARG A 18 -25.68 -13.03 -13.54
N PRO A 19 -25.97 -14.04 -12.70
CA PRO A 19 -25.00 -15.03 -12.29
C PRO A 19 -24.29 -15.67 -13.49
N THR A 20 -22.97 -15.83 -13.39
CA THR A 20 -22.16 -16.44 -14.47
C THR A 20 -22.61 -17.87 -14.80
N ALA A 21 -23.28 -18.58 -13.88
CA ALA A 21 -23.81 -19.92 -14.08
C ALA A 21 -25.00 -19.97 -15.06
N ASP A 22 -25.66 -18.83 -15.26
CA ASP A 22 -26.86 -18.72 -16.10
C ASP A 22 -26.51 -18.39 -17.57
N ALA A 23 -25.22 -18.26 -17.87
CA ALA A 23 -24.74 -18.02 -19.22
C ALA A 23 -25.20 -19.15 -20.18
N PRO A 24 -25.63 -18.82 -21.41
CA PRO A 24 -26.14 -19.80 -22.37
C PRO A 24 -25.12 -20.88 -22.72
N LYS A 25 -25.54 -22.15 -22.62
CA LYS A 25 -24.70 -23.33 -22.88
C LYS A 25 -24.57 -23.70 -24.36
N ALA A 26 -25.41 -23.15 -25.22
CA ALA A 26 -25.47 -23.47 -26.64
C ALA A 26 -25.38 -22.24 -27.55
N ALA A 27 -25.27 -21.03 -26.98
CA ALA A 27 -25.24 -19.80 -27.75
C ALA A 27 -23.85 -19.16 -27.76
N ARG A 28 -23.62 -18.39 -28.82
CA ARG A 28 -22.45 -17.55 -29.05
C ARG A 28 -22.87 -16.08 -29.02
N GLY A 29 -21.93 -15.18 -28.82
CA GLY A 29 -22.19 -13.75 -28.79
C GLY A 29 -21.07 -12.92 -28.19
N VAL A 30 -21.46 -11.75 -27.69
CA VAL A 30 -20.61 -10.81 -26.95
C VAL A 30 -21.08 -10.76 -25.50
N TYR A 31 -20.14 -10.61 -24.57
CA TYR A 31 -20.43 -10.58 -23.15
C TYR A 31 -19.62 -9.52 -22.41
N GLY A 32 -20.13 -9.15 -21.26
CA GLY A 32 -19.50 -8.28 -20.29
C GLY A 32 -19.25 -9.00 -18.97
N LEU A 33 -18.12 -8.73 -18.30
CA LEU A 33 -17.87 -9.17 -16.93
C LEU A 33 -18.03 -8.01 -15.97
N VAL A 34 -18.84 -8.23 -14.94
CA VAL A 34 -19.21 -7.23 -13.93
C VAL A 34 -18.49 -7.56 -12.63
N ASP A 35 -17.78 -6.58 -12.07
CA ASP A 35 -17.02 -6.75 -10.83
C ASP A 35 -17.91 -6.75 -9.58
N HIS A 36 -17.29 -6.88 -8.40
CA HIS A 36 -17.99 -6.91 -7.11
C HIS A 36 -18.63 -5.58 -6.70
N LEU A 37 -18.36 -4.50 -7.46
CA LEU A 37 -18.97 -3.19 -7.26
C LEU A 37 -20.17 -2.97 -8.19
N GLY A 38 -20.48 -3.93 -9.06
CA GLY A 38 -21.55 -3.82 -10.05
C GLY A 38 -21.13 -3.13 -11.34
N ASP A 39 -19.84 -2.84 -11.52
CA ASP A 39 -19.36 -2.15 -12.72
C ASP A 39 -18.95 -3.15 -13.81
N LEU A 40 -19.35 -2.87 -15.05
CA LEU A 40 -18.80 -3.56 -16.21
C LEU A 40 -17.31 -3.21 -16.35
N ARG A 41 -16.43 -4.23 -16.48
CA ARG A 41 -14.97 -4.02 -16.54
C ARG A 41 -14.28 -4.68 -17.71
N TYR A 42 -14.93 -5.66 -18.33
CA TYR A 42 -14.40 -6.37 -19.47
C TYR A 42 -15.50 -6.59 -20.48
N ILE A 43 -15.17 -6.40 -21.76
CA ILE A 43 -16.00 -6.84 -22.88
C ILE A 43 -15.23 -7.87 -23.67
N GLY A 44 -15.85 -9.01 -23.95
CA GLY A 44 -15.24 -10.06 -24.77
C GLY A 44 -16.26 -10.78 -25.61
N SER A 45 -15.79 -11.70 -26.45
CA SER A 45 -16.65 -12.44 -27.36
C SER A 45 -16.39 -13.95 -27.40
N THR A 46 -17.30 -14.68 -28.03
CA THR A 46 -17.11 -16.06 -28.46
C THR A 46 -16.79 -16.12 -29.96
N SER A 47 -15.75 -15.41 -30.38
CA SER A 47 -15.30 -15.37 -31.78
C SER A 47 -14.91 -16.76 -32.32
N SER A 48 -14.37 -17.64 -31.49
CA SER A 48 -14.21 -19.06 -31.81
C SER A 48 -15.56 -19.77 -31.90
N ARG A 49 -15.77 -20.54 -32.97
CA ARG A 49 -16.97 -21.37 -33.15
C ARG A 49 -17.07 -22.57 -32.19
N GLU A 50 -15.98 -22.89 -31.53
CA GLU A 50 -15.89 -24.01 -30.58
C GLU A 50 -16.19 -23.59 -29.14
N GLN A 51 -16.54 -22.33 -28.91
CA GLN A 51 -16.74 -21.79 -27.56
C GLN A 51 -18.09 -21.11 -27.47
N THR A 52 -18.81 -21.43 -26.40
CA THR A 52 -20.10 -20.86 -26.03
C THR A 52 -19.93 -19.77 -24.97
N LEU A 53 -20.98 -18.98 -24.74
CA LEU A 53 -21.00 -17.97 -23.69
C LEU A 53 -20.73 -18.59 -22.31
N TYR A 54 -21.34 -19.74 -22.01
CA TYR A 54 -21.09 -20.46 -20.76
C TYR A 54 -19.63 -20.88 -20.59
N GLU A 55 -19.01 -21.44 -21.63
CA GLU A 55 -17.60 -21.88 -21.55
C GLU A 55 -16.66 -20.70 -21.32
N ARG A 56 -16.90 -19.56 -21.99
CA ARG A 56 -16.09 -18.35 -21.78
C ARG A 56 -16.31 -17.75 -20.39
N ILE A 57 -17.55 -17.42 -20.05
CA ILE A 57 -17.89 -16.66 -18.85
C ILE A 57 -17.69 -17.53 -17.60
N HIS A 58 -18.32 -18.70 -17.57
CA HIS A 58 -18.36 -19.54 -16.37
C HIS A 58 -17.12 -20.43 -16.25
N GLN A 59 -16.78 -21.19 -17.29
CA GLN A 59 -15.71 -22.19 -17.16
C GLN A 59 -14.31 -21.57 -17.22
N ARG A 60 -14.10 -20.58 -18.08
CA ARG A 60 -12.79 -19.93 -18.25
C ARG A 60 -12.60 -18.76 -17.30
N HIS A 61 -13.36 -17.67 -17.43
CA HIS A 61 -13.13 -16.47 -16.61
C HIS A 61 -13.25 -16.78 -15.11
N ARG A 62 -14.34 -17.44 -14.68
CA ARG A 62 -14.54 -17.78 -13.26
C ARG A 62 -13.69 -18.96 -12.78
N THR A 63 -13.79 -20.15 -13.40
CA THR A 63 -13.20 -21.38 -12.82
C THR A 63 -11.83 -21.79 -13.38
N GLY A 64 -11.33 -21.04 -14.38
CA GLY A 64 -10.11 -21.34 -15.11
C GLY A 64 -8.83 -21.16 -14.30
N SER A 65 -7.71 -21.17 -15.02
CA SER A 65 -6.40 -20.80 -14.46
C SER A 65 -6.31 -19.30 -14.20
N GLU A 66 -5.39 -18.89 -13.35
CA GLU A 66 -5.09 -17.50 -12.98
C GLU A 66 -4.31 -16.75 -14.06
N GLY A 67 -4.45 -17.17 -15.32
CA GLY A 67 -3.77 -16.55 -16.45
C GLY A 67 -4.46 -15.27 -16.89
N MET A 68 -3.72 -14.44 -17.63
CA MET A 68 -4.13 -13.09 -18.07
C MET A 68 -5.38 -13.05 -18.96
N SER A 69 -5.89 -14.20 -19.43
CA SER A 69 -7.09 -14.29 -20.26
C SER A 69 -8.33 -14.76 -19.48
N HIS A 70 -8.19 -15.05 -18.18
CA HIS A 70 -9.29 -15.49 -17.30
C HIS A 70 -9.54 -14.44 -16.23
N TYR A 71 -10.09 -13.29 -16.64
CA TYR A 71 -10.15 -12.08 -15.83
C TYR A 71 -10.69 -12.24 -14.40
N PHE A 72 -11.81 -12.92 -14.14
CA PHE A 72 -12.21 -13.12 -12.73
C PHE A 72 -11.17 -13.90 -11.93
N SER A 73 -10.65 -14.99 -12.49
CA SER A 73 -9.59 -15.76 -11.86
C SER A 73 -8.31 -14.95 -11.66
N SER A 74 -7.96 -14.06 -12.59
CA SER A 74 -6.74 -13.24 -12.53
C SER A 74 -6.89 -12.07 -11.56
N MET A 75 -7.98 -11.30 -11.65
CA MET A 75 -8.20 -10.06 -10.89
C MET A 75 -8.46 -10.31 -9.41
N TYR A 76 -9.02 -11.48 -9.07
CA TYR A 76 -9.28 -11.89 -7.70
C TYR A 76 -8.29 -12.96 -7.18
N ASN A 77 -7.17 -13.20 -7.88
CA ASN A 77 -6.07 -14.02 -7.34
C ASN A 77 -5.22 -13.17 -6.39
N VAL A 78 -5.79 -12.75 -5.27
CA VAL A 78 -5.18 -11.81 -4.32
C VAL A 78 -5.49 -12.22 -2.89
N GLY A 79 -4.60 -11.87 -1.96
CA GLY A 79 -4.78 -12.11 -0.52
C GLY A 79 -5.12 -13.57 -0.20
N ARG A 80 -6.19 -13.81 0.56
CA ARG A 80 -6.68 -15.16 0.94
C ARG A 80 -7.14 -16.01 -0.25
N MET A 81 -7.45 -15.38 -1.38
CA MET A 81 -7.86 -16.05 -2.62
C MET A 81 -6.67 -16.35 -3.55
N TRP A 82 -5.46 -15.95 -3.18
CA TRP A 82 -4.27 -16.12 -3.99
C TRP A 82 -3.77 -17.56 -4.01
N ARG A 83 -3.30 -18.00 -5.16
CA ARG A 83 -2.41 -19.15 -5.33
C ARG A 83 -1.49 -18.98 -6.53
N ASP A 84 -0.36 -19.68 -6.52
CA ASP A 84 0.47 -19.89 -7.71
C ASP A 84 0.52 -21.38 -8.05
N ARG A 85 -0.15 -21.76 -9.14
CA ARG A 85 -0.19 -23.16 -9.60
C ARG A 85 1.20 -23.72 -9.90
N LYS A 86 2.18 -22.88 -10.24
CA LYS A 86 3.56 -23.32 -10.54
C LYS A 86 4.37 -23.57 -9.28
N ASP A 87 3.98 -22.97 -8.15
CA ASP A 87 4.61 -23.22 -6.86
C ASP A 87 3.98 -24.44 -6.17
N THR A 88 4.75 -25.53 -6.11
CA THR A 88 4.36 -26.77 -5.42
C THR A 88 4.02 -26.56 -3.95
N GLY A 89 4.65 -25.58 -3.30
CA GLY A 89 4.41 -25.20 -1.91
C GLY A 89 3.02 -24.59 -1.66
N THR A 90 2.33 -24.14 -2.71
CA THR A 90 0.96 -23.62 -2.61
C THR A 90 -0.10 -24.66 -2.93
N GLN A 91 0.24 -25.87 -3.40
CA GLN A 91 -0.78 -26.79 -3.93
C GLN A 91 -1.77 -27.29 -2.86
N VAL A 92 -1.29 -27.55 -1.64
CA VAL A 92 -2.10 -28.10 -0.55
C VAL A 92 -3.15 -27.08 -0.08
N ASP A 93 -2.72 -25.84 0.16
CA ASP A 93 -3.60 -24.77 0.66
C ASP A 93 -4.32 -24.03 -0.48
N GLY A 94 -3.66 -23.90 -1.64
CA GLY A 94 -4.15 -23.19 -2.81
C GLY A 94 -5.40 -23.79 -3.44
N LYS A 95 -5.75 -25.05 -3.14
CA LYS A 95 -7.06 -25.60 -3.51
C LYS A 95 -8.20 -24.90 -2.76
N TYR A 96 -7.98 -24.54 -1.49
CA TYR A 96 -8.95 -23.76 -0.70
C TYR A 96 -8.98 -22.32 -1.18
N ALA A 97 -7.84 -21.69 -1.44
CA ALA A 97 -7.82 -20.33 -2.02
C ALA A 97 -8.59 -20.26 -3.36
N LYS A 98 -8.42 -21.26 -4.24
CA LYS A 98 -9.21 -21.37 -5.49
C LYS A 98 -10.70 -21.52 -5.21
N ALA A 99 -11.07 -22.38 -4.26
CA ALA A 99 -12.47 -22.62 -3.93
C ALA A 99 -13.14 -21.36 -3.34
N LEU A 100 -12.44 -20.63 -2.47
CA LEU A 100 -12.86 -19.35 -1.92
C LEU A 100 -13.07 -18.32 -3.03
N ARG A 101 -12.10 -18.17 -3.94
CA ARG A 101 -12.22 -17.27 -5.09
C ARG A 101 -13.42 -17.60 -5.97
N ASN A 102 -13.63 -18.87 -6.27
CA ASN A 102 -14.76 -19.30 -7.10
C ASN A 102 -16.10 -18.98 -6.43
N ALA A 103 -16.20 -19.18 -5.12
CA ALA A 103 -17.38 -18.83 -4.33
C ALA A 103 -17.60 -17.31 -4.30
N PHE A 104 -16.52 -16.55 -4.08
CA PHE A 104 -16.55 -15.08 -4.09
C PHE A 104 -17.09 -14.55 -5.42
N VAL A 105 -16.53 -15.02 -6.55
CA VAL A 105 -16.98 -14.59 -7.89
C VAL A 105 -18.42 -15.06 -8.17
N ALA A 106 -18.83 -16.21 -7.64
CA ALA A 106 -20.21 -16.68 -7.80
C ALA A 106 -21.22 -15.83 -7.03
N GLN A 107 -20.82 -15.28 -5.88
CA GLN A 107 -21.69 -14.54 -4.98
C GLN A 107 -21.73 -13.04 -5.29
N HIS A 108 -20.58 -12.46 -5.65
CA HIS A 108 -20.42 -11.00 -5.71
C HIS A 108 -20.19 -10.46 -7.11
N CYS A 109 -19.84 -11.31 -8.09
CA CYS A 109 -19.61 -10.88 -9.47
C CYS A 109 -20.70 -11.44 -10.39
N ALA A 110 -20.86 -10.80 -11.54
CA ALA A 110 -21.91 -11.14 -12.50
C ALA A 110 -21.43 -10.99 -13.95
N ALA A 111 -22.30 -11.31 -14.90
CA ALA A 111 -22.04 -11.10 -16.31
C ALA A 111 -23.30 -10.62 -17.04
N VAL A 112 -23.08 -9.96 -18.17
CA VAL A 112 -24.10 -9.57 -19.14
C VAL A 112 -23.73 -10.18 -20.49
N TRP A 113 -24.70 -10.43 -21.36
CA TRP A 113 -24.42 -11.01 -22.67
C TRP A 113 -25.53 -10.69 -23.68
N VAL A 114 -25.13 -10.63 -24.94
CA VAL A 114 -25.99 -10.52 -26.10
C VAL A 114 -25.67 -11.71 -27.01
N GLU A 115 -26.68 -12.56 -27.22
CA GLU A 115 -26.58 -13.70 -28.13
C GLU A 115 -26.56 -13.21 -29.58
N LEU A 116 -25.69 -13.80 -30.40
CA LEU A 116 -25.55 -13.47 -31.81
C LEU A 116 -25.71 -14.73 -32.68
N PRO A 117 -26.23 -14.59 -33.91
CA PRO A 117 -26.31 -15.68 -34.87
C PRO A 117 -24.94 -16.31 -35.15
N ASP A 118 -24.88 -17.63 -35.37
CA ASP A 118 -23.62 -18.35 -35.56
C ASP A 118 -22.84 -17.99 -36.83
N ASP A 119 -23.55 -17.47 -37.84
CA ASP A 119 -23.03 -17.07 -39.13
C ASP A 119 -22.42 -15.65 -39.14
N CYS A 120 -22.60 -14.86 -38.07
CA CYS A 120 -22.05 -13.52 -38.00
C CYS A 120 -20.53 -13.50 -37.67
N ASP A 121 -19.85 -12.45 -38.13
CA ASP A 121 -18.46 -12.19 -37.78
C ASP A 121 -18.36 -11.53 -36.39
N ILE A 122 -18.50 -12.37 -35.36
CA ILE A 122 -18.40 -11.97 -33.95
C ILE A 122 -17.05 -11.28 -33.65
N ALA A 123 -15.97 -11.64 -34.34
CA ALA A 123 -14.65 -11.05 -34.13
C ALA A 123 -14.58 -9.60 -34.64
N SER A 124 -15.22 -9.30 -35.78
CA SER A 124 -15.36 -7.92 -36.25
C SER A 124 -16.24 -7.09 -35.33
N ILE A 125 -17.38 -7.66 -34.89
CA ILE A 125 -18.32 -7.01 -33.97
C ILE A 125 -17.63 -6.63 -32.65
N GLU A 126 -16.87 -7.55 -32.05
CA GLU A 126 -16.10 -7.27 -30.83
C GLU A 126 -15.13 -6.11 -31.03
N ARG A 127 -14.42 -6.09 -32.16
CA ARG A 127 -13.44 -5.04 -32.45
C ARG A 127 -14.08 -3.66 -32.58
N GLU A 128 -15.24 -3.59 -33.23
CA GLU A 128 -16.01 -2.35 -33.33
C GLU A 128 -16.52 -1.90 -31.96
N ILE A 129 -17.14 -2.80 -31.18
CA ILE A 129 -17.62 -2.50 -29.83
C ILE A 129 -16.49 -1.96 -28.94
N LEU A 130 -15.32 -2.59 -28.95
CA LEU A 130 -14.16 -2.13 -28.19
C LEU A 130 -13.64 -0.75 -28.64
N GLY A 131 -13.88 -0.36 -29.89
CA GLY A 131 -13.55 0.98 -30.39
C GLY A 131 -14.43 2.09 -29.82
N PHE A 132 -15.64 1.75 -29.37
CA PHE A 132 -16.63 2.70 -28.83
C PHE A 132 -16.79 2.61 -27.31
N ALA A 133 -16.41 1.49 -26.71
CA ALA A 133 -16.64 1.24 -25.29
C ALA A 133 -15.91 2.26 -24.39
N PRO A 134 -16.58 2.79 -23.34
CA PRO A 134 -15.93 3.69 -22.40
C PRO A 134 -14.80 2.98 -21.66
N SER A 135 -13.73 3.71 -21.34
CA SER A 135 -12.53 3.15 -20.70
C SER A 135 -12.84 2.41 -19.39
N SER A 136 -13.86 2.83 -18.64
CA SER A 136 -14.33 2.16 -17.43
C SER A 136 -14.88 0.75 -17.70
N ALA A 137 -15.59 0.55 -18.82
CA ALA A 137 -16.20 -0.72 -19.22
C ALA A 137 -15.20 -1.76 -19.74
N VAL A 138 -14.00 -1.30 -20.12
CA VAL A 138 -12.92 -2.13 -20.68
C VAL A 138 -11.63 -2.04 -19.87
N ALA A 139 -11.72 -1.65 -18.60
CA ALA A 139 -10.58 -1.50 -17.71
C ALA A 139 -9.72 -2.78 -17.60
N TRP A 140 -10.32 -3.96 -17.85
CA TRP A 140 -9.62 -5.25 -17.85
C TRP A 140 -9.12 -5.69 -19.23
N ASN A 141 -9.53 -5.05 -20.34
CA ASN A 141 -9.17 -5.46 -21.70
C ASN A 141 -7.69 -5.23 -22.08
N GLY A 142 -6.86 -4.71 -21.16
CA GLY A 142 -5.43 -4.40 -21.37
C GLY A 142 -4.47 -5.19 -20.47
N ARG A 143 -3.18 -5.23 -20.85
CA ARG A 143 -2.11 -5.92 -20.10
C ARG A 143 -1.70 -5.26 -18.78
N LYS A 144 -2.22 -4.06 -18.48
CA LYS A 144 -1.87 -3.24 -17.30
C LYS A 144 -2.92 -3.25 -16.19
N ALA A 145 -3.94 -4.10 -16.28
CA ALA A 145 -4.97 -4.13 -15.24
C ALA A 145 -4.35 -4.59 -13.91
N THR A 146 -4.32 -3.68 -12.94
CA THR A 146 -3.80 -3.97 -11.59
C THR A 146 -4.81 -4.86 -10.86
N PRO A 147 -4.38 -6.00 -10.29
CA PRO A 147 -5.25 -6.82 -9.45
C PRO A 147 -5.86 -5.99 -8.31
N TYR A 148 -7.06 -6.35 -7.86
CA TYR A 148 -7.68 -5.64 -6.74
C TYR A 148 -6.87 -5.85 -5.45
N LYS A 149 -7.00 -4.90 -4.51
CA LYS A 149 -6.77 -5.26 -3.10
C LYS A 149 -7.84 -6.27 -2.67
N GLU A 150 -7.52 -7.14 -1.72
CA GLU A 150 -8.50 -8.10 -1.24
C GLU A 150 -9.74 -7.37 -0.65
N PRO A 151 -10.97 -7.66 -1.12
CA PRO A 151 -12.20 -7.11 -0.54
C PRO A 151 -12.54 -7.84 0.76
N VAL A 152 -11.85 -7.50 1.86
CA VAL A 152 -11.81 -8.27 3.12
C VAL A 152 -13.21 -8.62 3.64
N GLU A 153 -14.13 -7.65 3.71
CA GLU A 153 -15.48 -7.86 4.24
C GLU A 153 -16.31 -8.84 3.39
N LEU A 154 -16.23 -8.74 2.06
CA LEU A 154 -16.93 -9.64 1.15
C LEU A 154 -16.31 -11.06 1.16
N VAL A 155 -14.99 -11.14 1.35
CA VAL A 155 -14.30 -12.43 1.53
C VAL A 155 -14.71 -13.09 2.85
N ASP A 156 -14.85 -12.32 3.93
CA ASP A 156 -15.32 -12.82 5.23
C ASP A 156 -16.76 -13.35 5.13
N ALA A 157 -17.66 -12.58 4.50
CA ALA A 157 -19.04 -13.04 4.24
C ALA A 157 -19.07 -14.32 3.38
N THR A 158 -18.16 -14.44 2.41
CA THR A 158 -18.04 -15.65 1.58
C THR A 158 -17.56 -16.85 2.41
N LEU A 159 -16.61 -16.66 3.32
CA LEU A 159 -16.13 -17.71 4.22
C LEU A 159 -17.21 -18.18 5.20
N GLU A 160 -18.03 -17.26 5.69
CA GLU A 160 -19.20 -17.58 6.52
C GLU A 160 -20.22 -18.41 5.74
N MET A 161 -20.58 -17.99 4.54
CA MET A 161 -21.49 -18.73 3.65
C MET A 161 -20.99 -20.15 3.35
N LEU A 162 -19.68 -20.32 3.15
CA LEU A 162 -19.07 -21.62 2.87
C LEU A 162 -19.09 -22.59 4.06
N GLY A 163 -19.32 -22.10 5.29
CA GLY A 163 -19.37 -22.95 6.50
C GLY A 163 -18.03 -23.64 6.80
N TRP A 164 -16.91 -23.08 6.35
CA TRP A 164 -15.59 -23.69 6.49
C TRP A 164 -15.08 -23.70 7.94
N GLY A 165 -14.48 -24.82 8.32
CA GLY A 165 -13.87 -25.02 9.63
C GLY A 165 -12.51 -24.32 9.76
N GLN A 166 -11.90 -24.43 10.94
CA GLN A 166 -10.63 -23.76 11.25
C GLN A 166 -9.51 -24.15 10.28
N LYS A 167 -9.46 -25.43 9.90
CA LYS A 167 -8.43 -25.96 8.99
C LYS A 167 -8.41 -25.24 7.64
N GLU A 168 -9.57 -25.05 7.03
CA GLU A 168 -9.70 -24.38 5.73
C GLU A 168 -9.40 -22.87 5.86
N ARG A 169 -9.84 -22.25 6.96
CA ARG A 169 -9.56 -20.84 7.27
C ARG A 169 -8.06 -20.59 7.46
N ASP A 170 -7.38 -21.46 8.19
CA ASP A 170 -5.93 -21.39 8.38
C ASP A 170 -5.18 -21.58 7.05
N ALA A 171 -5.71 -22.41 6.14
CA ALA A 171 -5.12 -22.64 4.83
C ALA A 171 -5.15 -21.39 3.95
N VAL A 172 -6.29 -20.71 3.87
CA VAL A 172 -6.38 -19.46 3.08
C VAL A 172 -5.61 -18.32 3.74
N GLU A 173 -5.47 -18.33 5.07
CA GLU A 173 -4.64 -17.35 5.77
C GLU A 173 -3.14 -17.55 5.49
N ARG A 174 -2.66 -18.80 5.46
CA ARG A 174 -1.28 -19.09 4.98
C ARG A 174 -1.08 -18.65 3.52
N GLN A 175 -2.10 -18.77 2.67
CA GLN A 175 -2.03 -18.25 1.30
C GLN A 175 -1.98 -16.72 1.27
N ARG A 176 -2.70 -16.02 2.14
CA ARG A 176 -2.57 -14.56 2.30
C ARG A 176 -1.15 -14.15 2.69
N GLN A 177 -0.55 -14.85 3.66
CA GLN A 177 0.84 -14.58 4.07
C GLN A 177 1.83 -14.80 2.93
N ARG A 178 1.65 -15.86 2.15
CA ARG A 178 2.45 -16.11 0.94
C ARG A 178 2.23 -15.05 -0.12
N PHE A 179 1.00 -14.61 -0.35
CA PHE A 179 0.71 -13.50 -1.25
C PHE A 179 1.46 -12.25 -0.82
N VAL A 180 1.40 -11.87 0.46
CA VAL A 180 2.17 -10.74 0.99
C VAL A 180 3.68 -10.92 0.76
N GLY A 181 4.22 -12.13 0.94
CA GLY A 181 5.64 -12.42 0.70
C GLY A 181 6.07 -12.51 -0.77
N SER A 182 5.21 -12.98 -1.66
CA SER A 182 5.48 -13.17 -3.11
C SER A 182 5.12 -11.95 -3.95
N TYR A 183 4.18 -11.13 -3.47
CA TYR A 183 3.77 -9.85 -4.07
C TYR A 183 4.28 -8.64 -3.30
N ALA A 184 5.14 -8.80 -2.29
CA ALA A 184 5.98 -7.70 -1.83
C ALA A 184 6.73 -7.18 -3.06
N PRO A 185 6.49 -5.92 -3.49
CA PRO A 185 7.24 -5.34 -4.59
C PRO A 185 8.74 -5.55 -4.37
N ALA A 186 9.52 -5.72 -5.44
CA ALA A 186 10.99 -5.84 -5.32
C ALA A 186 11.58 -4.72 -4.44
N ALA A 187 10.96 -3.54 -4.43
CA ALA A 187 11.32 -2.45 -3.54
C ALA A 187 10.93 -2.64 -2.07
N VAL A 188 9.82 -3.30 -1.73
CA VAL A 188 9.54 -3.68 -0.34
C VAL A 188 10.60 -4.67 0.16
N LEU A 189 10.97 -5.65 -0.66
CA LEU A 189 12.04 -6.60 -0.31
C LEU A 189 13.40 -5.91 -0.15
N ALA A 190 13.76 -5.01 -1.08
CA ALA A 190 15.00 -4.24 -1.00
C ALA A 190 15.01 -3.30 0.22
N THR A 191 13.90 -2.61 0.50
CA THR A 191 13.74 -1.75 1.68
C THR A 191 13.81 -2.56 2.96
N THR A 192 13.19 -3.75 3.02
CA THR A 192 13.27 -4.66 4.17
C THR A 192 14.72 -5.09 4.43
N ALA A 193 15.46 -5.48 3.39
CA ALA A 193 16.86 -5.87 3.51
C ALA A 193 17.73 -4.71 4.04
N LYS A 194 17.58 -3.51 3.48
CA LYS A 194 18.28 -2.30 3.97
C LYS A 194 17.92 -1.97 5.43
N LEU A 195 16.66 -2.14 5.81
CA LEU A 195 16.22 -1.89 7.20
C LEU A 195 16.78 -2.94 8.18
N ALA A 196 16.91 -4.20 7.74
CA ALA A 196 17.54 -5.25 8.54
C ALA A 196 19.03 -4.98 8.79
N GLU A 197 19.75 -4.42 7.81
CA GLU A 197 21.14 -3.97 7.98
C GLU A 197 21.25 -2.83 8.99
N PHE A 198 20.28 -1.91 8.98
CA PHE A 198 20.17 -0.82 9.96
C PHE A 198 19.94 -1.36 11.39
N GLN A 199 19.16 -2.43 11.56
CA GLN A 199 18.81 -3.07 12.84
C GLN A 199 19.93 -3.88 13.52
N THR A 200 21.20 -3.70 13.14
CA THR A 200 22.33 -4.45 13.69
C THR A 200 22.74 -4.03 15.11
N GLY A 201 21.81 -4.15 16.07
CA GLY A 201 21.99 -3.85 17.50
C GLY A 201 20.95 -2.89 18.08
N PRO A 202 20.87 -2.76 19.42
CA PRO A 202 19.89 -1.88 20.06
C PRO A 202 20.25 -0.40 19.88
N PHE A 203 19.24 0.42 19.60
CA PHE A 203 19.34 1.88 19.62
C PHE A 203 18.88 2.44 20.96
N ARG A 204 19.57 3.45 21.47
CA ARG A 204 19.19 4.25 22.63
C ARG A 204 17.99 5.15 22.30
N PHE A 205 18.04 5.77 21.12
CA PHE A 205 16.93 6.51 20.52
C PHE A 205 17.13 6.57 19.00
N ILE A 206 16.08 6.99 18.29
CA ILE A 206 16.09 7.15 16.84
C ILE A 206 15.60 8.55 16.48
N GLY A 207 16.37 9.30 15.69
CA GLY A 207 15.90 10.50 15.00
C GLY A 207 15.10 10.11 13.75
N ILE A 208 13.98 10.79 13.48
CA ILE A 208 13.18 10.62 12.26
C ILE A 208 12.97 11.96 11.56
N ASP A 209 12.91 11.92 10.24
CA ASP A 209 12.53 13.03 9.39
C ASP A 209 11.79 12.50 8.14
N VAL A 210 10.80 13.23 7.64
CA VAL A 210 10.06 12.88 6.42
C VAL A 210 9.95 14.05 5.45
N GLU A 211 10.03 13.73 4.16
CA GLU A 211 9.74 14.67 3.07
C GLU A 211 8.35 14.38 2.48
N THR A 212 7.67 15.44 2.04
CA THR A 212 6.34 15.37 1.41
C THR A 212 6.36 15.91 0.00
N ALA A 213 5.72 15.24 -0.95
CA ALA A 213 5.71 15.62 -2.36
C ALA A 213 5.01 16.97 -2.62
N ASN A 214 4.00 17.31 -1.81
CA ASN A 214 3.22 18.55 -1.94
C ASN A 214 2.72 19.06 -0.57
N ASN A 215 1.81 20.03 -0.57
CA ASN A 215 1.28 20.65 0.65
C ASN A 215 0.39 19.72 1.50
N GLU A 216 0.02 18.55 0.99
CA GLU A 216 -0.71 17.55 1.73
C GLU A 216 0.24 16.73 2.60
N ARG A 217 0.09 16.83 3.92
CA ARG A 217 0.94 16.11 4.90
C ARG A 217 1.01 14.59 4.71
N ALA A 218 0.00 13.99 4.08
CA ALA A 218 -0.05 12.56 3.82
C ALA A 218 0.75 12.14 2.56
N SER A 219 1.32 13.08 1.81
CA SER A 219 2.07 12.84 0.57
C SER A 219 3.55 12.49 0.82
N ILE A 220 3.85 11.71 1.86
CA ILE A 220 5.22 11.35 2.22
C ILE A 220 5.91 10.70 1.02
N CYS A 221 7.04 11.26 0.57
CA CYS A 221 7.83 10.79 -0.56
C CYS A 221 9.22 10.29 -0.15
N GLN A 222 9.63 10.53 1.10
CA GLN A 222 10.86 9.98 1.68
C GLN A 222 10.75 9.87 3.20
N VAL A 223 11.43 8.89 3.77
CA VAL A 223 11.60 8.74 5.22
C VAL A 223 13.08 8.52 5.53
N GLY A 224 13.60 9.28 6.48
CA GLY A 224 14.94 9.14 7.04
C GLY A 224 14.91 8.75 8.51
N LEU A 225 15.86 7.92 8.91
CA LEU A 225 16.07 7.47 10.28
C LEU A 225 17.55 7.60 10.67
N ALA A 226 17.80 8.06 11.90
CA ALA A 226 19.12 8.11 12.49
C ALA A 226 19.12 7.40 13.85
N GLY A 227 19.62 6.16 13.86
CA GLY A 227 19.70 5.34 15.07
C GLY A 227 20.97 5.64 15.85
N VAL A 228 20.82 6.02 17.12
CA VAL A 228 21.92 6.33 18.03
C VAL A 228 22.13 5.15 18.98
N ARG A 229 23.35 4.60 19.01
CA ARG A 229 23.69 3.48 19.90
C ARG A 229 24.17 3.98 21.27
N ALA A 230 24.37 3.05 22.20
CA ALA A 230 24.85 3.35 23.56
C ALA A 230 26.25 4.00 23.59
N ASP A 231 27.07 3.79 22.58
CA ASP A 231 28.38 4.45 22.40
C ASP A 231 28.28 5.81 21.68
N ASN A 232 27.07 6.32 21.51
CA ASN A 232 26.72 7.53 20.75
C ASN A 232 27.08 7.47 19.25
N SER A 233 27.40 6.30 18.69
CA SER A 233 27.54 6.15 17.25
C SER A 233 26.20 6.31 16.53
N VAL A 234 26.19 7.11 15.47
CA VAL A 234 25.00 7.41 14.67
C VAL A 234 25.02 6.58 13.38
N HIS A 235 23.97 5.81 13.16
CA HIS A 235 23.73 5.07 11.93
C HIS A 235 22.56 5.70 11.21
N VAL A 236 22.65 5.84 9.90
CA VAL A 236 21.61 6.51 9.10
C VAL A 236 21.03 5.52 8.10
N TRP A 237 19.72 5.60 7.93
CA TRP A 237 18.97 4.87 6.92
C TRP A 237 17.95 5.81 6.30
N ALA A 238 17.73 5.71 5.00
CA ALA A 238 16.69 6.46 4.32
C ALA A 238 16.12 5.62 3.17
N THR A 239 14.86 5.85 2.85
CA THR A 239 14.19 5.23 1.71
C THR A 239 13.18 6.17 1.07
N TYR A 240 12.97 6.01 -0.23
CA TYR A 240 11.89 6.68 -0.94
C TYR A 240 10.55 5.99 -0.66
N VAL A 241 9.48 6.77 -0.77
CA VAL A 241 8.09 6.32 -0.64
C VAL A 241 7.33 6.79 -1.88
N ASP A 242 6.50 5.94 -2.46
CA ASP A 242 5.55 6.38 -3.48
C ASP A 242 4.38 7.11 -2.79
N PRO A 243 4.25 8.44 -2.96
CA PRO A 243 3.20 9.23 -2.33
C PRO A 243 1.82 9.03 -2.99
N MET A 244 1.74 8.27 -4.09
CA MET A 244 0.54 7.99 -4.88
C MET A 244 -0.13 9.27 -5.40
N THR A 245 0.67 10.23 -5.87
CA THR A 245 0.23 11.52 -6.43
C THR A 245 1.14 11.99 -7.56
N ASP A 246 0.56 12.77 -8.48
CA ASP A 246 1.28 13.45 -9.56
C ASP A 246 1.62 14.92 -9.21
N ASP A 247 1.23 15.40 -8.03
CA ASP A 247 1.57 16.75 -7.54
C ASP A 247 2.88 16.75 -6.73
N TRP A 248 3.86 17.49 -7.25
CA TRP A 248 5.24 17.58 -6.79
C TRP A 248 5.63 19.02 -6.40
N ALA A 249 4.68 19.81 -5.89
CA ALA A 249 4.89 21.22 -5.53
C ALA A 249 6.06 21.48 -4.54
N CYS A 250 6.47 20.48 -3.75
CA CYS A 250 7.56 20.58 -2.78
C CYS A 250 8.94 20.18 -3.36
N SER A 251 9.04 19.67 -4.59
CA SER A 251 10.32 19.23 -5.19
C SER A 251 11.41 20.30 -5.19
N ARG A 252 11.05 21.58 -5.24
CA ARG A 252 12.01 22.69 -5.12
C ARG A 252 12.75 22.77 -3.77
N ILE A 253 12.26 22.09 -2.73
CA ILE A 253 12.80 22.10 -1.37
C ILE A 253 13.90 21.03 -1.23
N HIS A 254 13.58 19.79 -1.60
CA HIS A 254 14.42 18.61 -1.37
C HIS A 254 14.91 17.94 -2.68
N GLY A 255 14.41 18.36 -3.84
CA GLY A 255 14.82 17.82 -5.15
C GLY A 255 14.34 16.40 -5.43
N ILE A 256 13.23 15.97 -4.81
CA ILE A 256 12.61 14.66 -5.05
C ILE A 256 11.43 14.85 -6.00
N GLU A 257 11.46 14.14 -7.11
CA GLU A 257 10.47 14.18 -8.19
C GLU A 257 10.00 12.75 -8.50
N ALA A 258 8.99 12.61 -9.36
CA ALA A 258 8.35 11.34 -9.70
C ALA A 258 9.35 10.23 -10.07
N GLU A 259 10.40 10.57 -10.81
CA GLU A 259 11.42 9.65 -11.30
C GLU A 259 12.21 8.96 -10.17
N LYS A 260 12.40 9.65 -9.03
CA LYS A 260 13.16 9.11 -7.89
C LYS A 260 12.36 8.10 -7.08
N VAL A 261 11.04 8.19 -7.09
CA VAL A 261 10.16 7.29 -6.33
C VAL A 261 9.64 6.12 -7.18
N VAL A 262 10.05 6.01 -8.45
CA VAL A 262 9.60 4.93 -9.33
C VAL A 262 9.94 3.57 -8.71
N GLY A 263 8.88 2.80 -8.46
CA GLY A 263 8.98 1.47 -7.88
C GLY A 263 9.18 1.46 -6.36
N ALA A 264 9.28 2.61 -5.68
CA ALA A 264 9.33 2.69 -4.22
C ALA A 264 8.05 2.10 -3.57
N PRO A 265 8.13 1.61 -2.32
CA PRO A 265 6.94 1.17 -1.61
C PRO A 265 5.99 2.34 -1.34
N SER A 266 4.69 2.09 -1.34
CA SER A 266 3.71 3.03 -0.77
C SER A 266 3.89 3.15 0.74
N PHE A 267 3.37 4.23 1.34
CA PHE A 267 3.39 4.36 2.80
C PHE A 267 2.71 3.20 3.53
N SER A 268 1.63 2.66 2.95
CA SER A 268 0.91 1.51 3.53
C SER A 268 1.73 0.22 3.58
N GLU A 269 2.67 0.06 2.64
CA GLU A 269 3.60 -1.06 2.64
C GLU A 269 4.81 -0.78 3.55
N LEU A 270 5.21 0.49 3.70
CA LEU A 270 6.34 0.89 4.52
C LEU A 270 6.04 0.84 6.03
N LEU A 271 4.86 1.30 6.44
CA LEU A 271 4.52 1.50 7.85
C LEU A 271 4.73 0.27 8.75
N PRO A 272 4.33 -0.97 8.38
CA PRO A 272 4.55 -2.13 9.23
C PRO A 272 6.03 -2.40 9.53
N MET A 273 6.92 -2.12 8.58
CA MET A 273 8.37 -2.27 8.77
C MET A 273 8.92 -1.22 9.73
N LEU A 274 8.48 0.03 9.57
CA LEU A 274 8.84 1.11 10.50
C LEU A 274 8.30 0.83 11.90
N ASP A 275 7.06 0.38 12.02
CA ASP A 275 6.43 0.14 13.31
C ASP A 275 7.15 -0.95 14.11
N ALA A 276 7.55 -2.04 13.45
CA ALA A 276 8.34 -3.11 14.05
C ALA A 276 9.71 -2.62 14.57
N LEU A 277 10.33 -1.67 13.88
CA LEU A 277 11.61 -1.07 14.28
C LEU A 277 11.45 -0.06 15.42
N LEU A 278 10.47 0.85 15.31
CA LEU A 278 10.42 2.07 16.11
C LEU A 278 9.66 1.89 17.43
N THR A 279 8.80 0.88 17.55
CA THR A 279 7.95 0.68 18.75
C THR A 279 8.72 0.56 20.06
N GLN A 280 9.97 0.06 20.03
CA GLN A 280 10.78 -0.14 21.24
C GLN A 280 11.80 0.98 21.50
N SER A 281 11.74 2.08 20.75
CA SER A 281 12.70 3.18 20.87
C SER A 281 12.00 4.50 21.12
N THR A 282 12.68 5.39 21.84
CA THR A 282 12.31 6.82 21.86
C THR A 282 12.61 7.43 20.51
N ILE A 283 11.61 8.12 19.94
CA ILE A 283 11.67 8.69 18.60
C ILE A 283 11.75 10.21 18.71
N TYR A 284 12.85 10.78 18.25
CA TYR A 284 13.04 12.22 18.17
C TYR A 284 12.68 12.74 16.78
N GLN A 285 11.74 13.67 16.73
CA GLN A 285 11.52 14.54 15.57
C GLN A 285 12.14 15.91 15.83
N HIS A 286 12.15 16.77 14.81
CA HIS A 286 12.54 18.17 14.98
C HIS A 286 11.38 19.07 14.53
N SER A 287 10.52 19.45 15.49
CA SER A 287 9.16 19.96 15.30
C SER A 287 8.07 18.90 15.09
N SER A 288 6.80 19.31 15.25
CA SER A 288 5.63 18.43 15.12
C SER A 288 5.25 17.99 13.69
N PHE A 289 6.06 18.33 12.69
CA PHE A 289 5.75 18.07 11.29
C PHE A 289 5.72 16.57 10.98
N ASP A 290 6.75 15.81 11.37
CA ASP A 290 6.90 14.39 11.07
C ASP A 290 5.77 13.54 11.65
N PHE A 291 5.48 13.73 12.95
CA PHE A 291 4.32 13.13 13.59
C PHE A 291 3.02 13.44 12.83
N SER A 292 2.85 14.70 12.42
CA SER A 292 1.64 15.13 11.72
C SER A 292 1.52 14.51 10.33
N ALA A 293 2.63 14.34 9.61
CA ALA A 293 2.71 13.70 8.31
C ALA A 293 2.36 12.21 8.41
N ILE A 294 2.99 11.50 9.34
CA ILE A 294 2.70 10.08 9.61
C ILE A 294 1.25 9.87 10.01
N ALA A 295 0.71 10.72 10.89
CA ALA A 295 -0.69 10.65 11.29
C ALA A 295 -1.65 10.93 10.12
N ALA A 296 -1.31 11.88 9.24
CA ALA A 296 -2.10 12.15 8.03
C ALA A 296 -2.06 10.99 7.04
N ALA A 297 -0.89 10.39 6.83
CA ALA A 297 -0.73 9.22 5.97
C ALA A 297 -1.50 8.01 6.53
N CYS A 298 -1.43 7.73 7.83
CA CYS A 298 -2.23 6.69 8.47
C CYS A 298 -3.73 6.88 8.20
N ARG A 299 -4.25 8.11 8.36
CA ARG A 299 -5.66 8.43 8.04
C ARG A 299 -5.99 8.21 6.56
N ARG A 300 -5.14 8.66 5.64
CA ARG A 300 -5.33 8.48 4.18
C ARG A 300 -5.44 7.01 3.80
N TYR A 301 -4.61 6.16 4.39
CA TYR A 301 -4.53 4.75 4.05
C TYR A 301 -5.41 3.85 4.94
N GLY A 302 -6.19 4.41 5.87
CA GLY A 302 -7.02 3.63 6.79
C GLY A 302 -6.23 2.76 7.77
N LEU A 303 -5.01 3.18 8.12
CA LEU A 303 -4.09 2.45 8.99
C LEU A 303 -4.25 2.90 10.45
N ALA A 304 -4.00 1.99 11.39
CA ALA A 304 -3.91 2.33 12.80
C ALA A 304 -2.66 3.20 13.04
N MET A 305 -2.81 4.26 13.84
CA MET A 305 -1.67 5.09 14.24
C MET A 305 -0.74 4.27 15.16
N PRO A 306 0.56 4.17 14.84
CA PRO A 306 1.50 3.49 15.72
C PRO A 306 1.68 4.25 17.05
N ARG A 307 1.98 3.52 18.11
CA ARG A 307 2.16 4.07 19.47
C ARG A 307 3.63 4.26 19.82
N TRP A 308 4.34 5.08 19.03
CA TRP A 308 5.75 5.39 19.29
C TRP A 308 5.90 6.43 20.43
N ASP A 309 7.02 6.37 21.16
CA ASP A 309 7.38 7.37 22.18
C ASP A 309 8.03 8.58 21.52
N TRP A 310 7.19 9.53 21.08
CA TRP A 310 7.64 10.76 20.42
C TRP A 310 8.22 11.78 21.40
N LYS A 311 9.36 12.37 21.03
CA LYS A 311 10.01 13.51 21.67
C LYS A 311 10.38 14.56 20.61
N ASP A 312 10.50 15.81 21.04
CA ASP A 312 10.92 16.90 20.17
C ASP A 312 12.32 17.38 20.53
N SER A 313 13.27 17.21 19.60
CA SER A 313 14.65 17.69 19.78
C SER A 313 14.72 19.21 19.85
N LEU A 314 13.70 19.92 19.36
CA LEU A 314 13.58 21.38 19.47
C LEU A 314 13.51 21.84 20.94
N GLU A 315 12.82 21.09 21.80
CA GLU A 315 12.72 21.41 23.24
C GLU A 315 14.09 21.28 23.93
N LEU A 316 14.87 20.26 23.55
CA LEU A 316 16.23 20.07 24.04
C LEU A 316 17.16 21.17 23.52
N ALA A 317 17.05 21.52 22.25
CA ALA A 317 17.86 22.58 21.65
C ALA A 317 17.60 23.94 22.32
N GLN A 318 16.34 24.28 22.61
CA GLN A 318 15.97 25.50 23.33
C GLN A 318 16.57 25.59 24.72
N ARG A 319 16.64 24.46 25.44
CA ARG A 319 17.23 24.38 26.78
C ARG A 319 18.75 24.44 26.73
N ALA A 320 19.36 23.74 25.78
CA ALA A 320 20.80 23.67 25.64
C ALA A 320 21.37 25.02 25.20
N TRP A 321 20.75 25.67 24.20
CA TRP A 321 21.25 26.92 23.59
C TRP A 321 20.23 28.07 23.70
N PRO A 322 19.88 28.57 24.90
CA PRO A 322 18.93 29.67 25.07
C PRO A 322 19.36 30.96 24.35
N GLU A 323 20.66 31.13 24.08
CA GLU A 323 21.25 32.24 23.34
C GLU A 323 20.79 32.36 21.88
N LEU A 324 20.26 31.29 21.27
CA LEU A 324 19.75 31.30 19.89
C LEU A 324 18.33 31.90 19.78
N LYS A 325 17.67 32.13 20.92
CA LYS A 325 16.34 32.73 20.98
C LYS A 325 16.39 34.18 20.51
N GLY A 326 15.72 34.47 19.38
CA GLY A 326 15.67 35.81 18.77
C GLY A 326 16.71 36.07 17.68
N GLY A 327 17.61 35.12 17.40
CA GLY A 327 18.56 35.14 16.28
C GLY A 327 18.08 34.31 15.08
N ALA A 328 18.96 33.46 14.54
CA ALA A 328 18.64 32.53 13.45
C ALA A 328 17.60 31.44 13.82
N GLY A 329 17.23 31.35 15.10
CA GLY A 329 16.24 30.42 15.61
C GLY A 329 16.77 28.99 15.77
N TYR A 330 15.85 28.06 16.00
CA TYR A 330 16.17 26.67 16.35
C TYR A 330 15.81 25.67 15.25
N GLY A 331 15.46 26.11 14.04
CA GLY A 331 15.24 25.16 12.93
C GLY A 331 16.52 24.40 12.57
N LEU A 332 16.38 23.20 11.99
CA LEU A 332 17.53 22.33 11.67
C LEU A 332 18.62 23.05 10.87
N ALA A 333 18.28 23.88 9.88
CA ALA A 333 19.27 24.63 9.12
C ALA A 333 20.14 25.55 10.01
N SER A 334 19.52 26.27 10.95
CA SER A 334 20.22 27.14 11.92
C SER A 334 21.10 26.31 12.85
N LEU A 335 20.57 25.19 13.38
CA LEU A 335 21.31 24.32 14.28
C LEU A 335 22.48 23.60 13.57
N LYS A 336 22.31 23.17 12.32
CA LYS A 336 23.40 22.62 11.50
C LYS A 336 24.55 23.61 11.39
N GLN A 337 24.26 24.88 11.11
CA GLN A 337 25.27 25.93 11.05
C GLN A 337 25.91 26.19 12.43
N HIS A 338 25.11 26.34 13.48
CA HIS A 338 25.59 26.64 14.83
C HIS A 338 26.48 25.52 15.39
N LEU A 339 26.12 24.27 15.12
CA LEU A 339 26.82 23.07 15.61
C LEU A 339 27.91 22.57 14.65
N ASN A 340 28.16 23.33 13.57
CA ASN A 340 29.12 23.01 12.52
C ASN A 340 28.95 21.60 11.93
N LEU A 341 27.70 21.24 11.65
CA LEU A 341 27.31 19.98 10.99
C LEU A 341 27.34 20.19 9.48
N HIS A 342 28.21 19.44 8.79
CA HIS A 342 28.31 19.48 7.34
C HIS A 342 27.76 18.18 6.76
N PHE A 343 26.75 18.32 5.91
CA PHE A 343 26.07 17.21 5.24
C PHE A 343 25.92 17.49 3.74
N THR A 344 25.76 16.45 2.95
CA THR A 344 25.77 16.46 1.49
C THR A 344 24.34 16.23 0.96
N HIS A 345 23.56 17.32 0.83
CA HIS A 345 22.19 17.44 0.27
C HIS A 345 20.97 17.31 1.23
N HIS A 346 19.91 18.08 0.94
CA HIS A 346 18.61 17.96 1.63
C HIS A 346 17.94 16.62 1.30
N ASP A 347 18.27 15.60 2.07
CA ASP A 347 17.69 14.26 2.08
C ASP A 347 17.22 13.97 3.52
N ALA A 348 16.03 13.38 3.68
CA ALA A 348 15.44 13.01 4.97
C ALA A 348 16.44 12.25 5.88
N GLY A 349 17.34 11.43 5.30
CA GLY A 349 18.39 10.76 6.07
C GLY A 349 19.35 11.72 6.78
N GLU A 350 19.75 12.80 6.12
CA GLU A 350 20.66 13.81 6.68
C GLU A 350 19.97 14.70 7.70
N ASP A 351 18.68 15.00 7.51
CA ASP A 351 17.88 15.76 8.48
C ASP A 351 17.56 14.92 9.74
N ALA A 352 17.26 13.62 9.57
CA ALA A 352 17.19 12.69 10.69
C ALA A 352 18.51 12.61 11.47
N ARG A 353 19.65 12.57 10.76
CA ARG A 353 20.98 12.61 11.39
C ARG A 353 21.19 13.91 12.15
N ALA A 354 20.84 15.05 11.57
CA ALA A 354 20.96 16.34 12.23
C ALA A 354 20.12 16.42 13.50
N CYS A 355 18.88 15.90 13.47
CA CYS A 355 18.03 15.76 14.65
C CYS A 355 18.72 14.95 15.76
N ALA A 356 19.29 13.79 15.43
CA ALA A 356 20.02 12.95 16.40
C ALA A 356 21.27 13.65 16.97
N GLU A 357 22.04 14.32 16.13
CA GLU A 357 23.25 15.06 16.50
C GLU A 357 22.95 16.29 17.38
N VAL A 358 21.79 16.93 17.20
CA VAL A 358 21.26 17.99 18.08
C VAL A 358 20.97 17.43 19.47
N VAL A 359 20.30 16.27 19.56
CA VAL A 359 20.00 15.61 20.85
C VAL A 359 21.31 15.28 21.57
N LEU A 360 22.26 14.64 20.90
CA LEU A 360 23.57 14.27 21.47
C LEU A 360 24.32 15.47 22.05
N ARG A 361 24.42 16.57 21.29
CA ARG A 361 25.10 17.79 21.74
C ARG A 361 24.32 18.50 22.85
N ALA A 362 22.99 18.45 22.83
CA ALA A 362 22.17 19.02 23.88
C ALA A 362 22.36 18.25 25.20
N GLU A 363 22.37 16.91 25.16
CA GLU A 363 22.67 16.05 26.31
C GLU A 363 24.04 16.37 26.91
N GLU A 364 25.08 16.49 26.08
CA GLU A 364 26.43 16.85 26.51
C GLU A 364 26.47 18.24 27.17
N LYS A 365 25.91 19.26 26.52
CA LYS A 365 25.92 20.65 27.02
C LYS A 365 25.12 20.79 28.32
N LEU A 366 24.00 20.08 28.44
CA LEU A 366 23.15 20.06 29.64
C LEU A 366 23.66 19.11 30.72
N ARG A 367 24.72 18.32 30.44
CA ARG A 367 25.25 17.27 31.32
C ARG A 367 24.20 16.26 31.76
N LEU A 368 23.28 15.93 30.86
CA LEU A 368 22.29 14.87 31.09
C LEU A 368 23.03 13.53 31.03
N ARG A 369 22.88 12.69 32.07
CA ARG A 369 23.36 11.30 32.03
C ARG A 369 22.32 10.44 31.30
N ASP A 370 22.80 9.39 30.62
CA ASP A 370 22.01 8.40 29.87
C ASP A 370 20.59 8.20 30.42
N GLY A 371 19.59 8.57 29.62
CA GLY A 371 18.18 8.24 29.88
C GLY A 371 17.43 9.11 30.90
N ALA A 372 18.06 10.11 31.52
CA ALA A 372 17.35 11.03 32.42
C ALA A 372 16.72 12.20 31.68
N ILE A 373 15.67 11.95 30.87
CA ILE A 373 14.73 12.99 30.42
C ILE A 373 13.33 12.72 30.99
N PHE A 374 13.18 13.24 32.21
CA PHE A 374 12.02 13.92 32.83
C PHE A 374 10.60 13.34 32.66
N ALA A 375 10.05 12.92 33.81
CA ALA A 375 8.64 13.04 34.12
C ALA A 375 8.13 14.47 33.90
N SER A 376 6.87 14.59 33.49
CA SER A 376 6.15 15.84 33.24
C SER A 376 6.27 16.83 34.41
N PRO A 377 6.28 18.16 34.17
CA PRO A 377 6.23 19.21 35.21
C PRO A 377 5.00 19.17 36.14
N ARG A 378 4.09 18.19 36.00
CA ARG A 378 2.88 18.06 36.82
C ARG A 378 3.04 17.24 38.10
N ASP A 379 4.15 16.52 38.28
CA ASP A 379 4.30 15.57 39.41
C ASP A 379 5.11 16.10 40.61
N VAL A 380 5.52 17.37 40.59
CA VAL A 380 6.13 18.02 41.76
C VAL A 380 5.12 19.01 42.35
N ARG A 381 4.07 18.49 42.98
CA ARG A 381 3.37 19.21 44.04
C ARG A 381 3.87 18.69 45.38
N GLU A 382 4.47 19.61 46.10
CA GLU A 382 5.00 19.55 47.45
C GLU A 382 4.26 18.57 48.38
N SER A 383 4.99 17.58 48.88
CA SER A 383 4.66 16.93 50.15
C SER A 383 5.07 17.89 51.27
N PRO A 384 4.17 18.30 52.18
CA PRO A 384 4.57 19.13 53.31
C PRO A 384 5.41 18.32 54.29
N SER A 385 6.48 18.93 54.77
CA SER A 385 7.38 18.42 55.81
C SER A 385 6.62 18.07 57.10
N PRO A 386 7.02 17.02 57.83
CA PRO A 386 6.34 16.64 59.06
C PRO A 386 6.65 17.62 60.18
N SER A 387 5.62 17.98 60.94
CA SER A 387 5.73 18.53 62.30
C SER A 387 5.08 17.55 63.28
#